data_AF-A0A0R3TS06-F1
#
_entry.id   AF-A0A0R3TS06-F1
#
_cell.length_a   1.000
_cell.length_b   1.000
_cell.length_c   1.000
_cell.angle_alpha   90.00
_cell.angle_beta   90.00
_cell.angle_gamma   90.00
#
_symmetry.space_group_name_H-M   'P 1'
#
loop_
_entity.id
_entity.type
_entity.pdbx_description
1 polymer ?
#
loop_
_entity_poly.entity_id
_entity_poly.type
_entity_poly.pdbx_seq_one_letter_code
_entity_poly.pdbx_strand_id
1 'polypeptide(L)'
;MEANISDDKLKYYQFPGYTLYNLPKYRQVASGILTGVKEGLTSHYDLIKSMGSTQDICEIIRLNFWKCQNQFKIYAVYNPPQNCPNLDFLNISHINKIVLGDFNAYSTRWGYKDTNIAGKEIEDMLNSNPLELIYSNEDPATHLHYNGTRTTPDLLLASIDISEHTRRKIIDDPGSGHKPVIARALADNHEL
;
A
#
# COMPACT_ATOMS: atom_id res chain seq x y z
N MET A 1 0.20 -5.21 -3.92
CA MET A 1 -0.72 -5.91 -4.82
C MET A 1 -0.57 -7.40 -4.57
N GLU A 2 -1.68 -8.14 -4.46
CA GLU A 2 -1.70 -9.56 -4.13
C GLU A 2 -0.79 -10.37 -5.04
N ALA A 3 0.31 -10.86 -4.50
CA ALA A 3 1.29 -11.60 -5.27
C ALA A 3 0.75 -12.98 -5.65
N ASN A 4 0.00 -13.62 -4.75
CA ASN A 4 -0.46 -15.00 -4.93
C ASN A 4 0.69 -16.00 -5.23
N ILE A 5 1.91 -15.65 -4.81
CA ILE A 5 3.14 -16.42 -5.01
C ILE A 5 3.49 -17.18 -3.74
N SER A 6 3.79 -18.46 -3.89
CA SER A 6 4.43 -19.27 -2.84
C SER A 6 5.96 -19.19 -2.95
N ASP A 7 6.67 -19.41 -1.85
CA ASP A 7 8.14 -19.23 -1.81
C ASP A 7 8.90 -20.08 -2.84
N ASP A 8 8.43 -21.30 -3.10
CA ASP A 8 9.01 -22.21 -4.10
C ASP A 8 8.93 -21.67 -5.53
N LYS A 9 8.00 -20.74 -5.79
CA LYS A 9 7.79 -20.11 -7.09
C LYS A 9 8.55 -18.80 -7.26
N LEU A 10 9.07 -18.21 -6.19
CA LEU A 10 9.76 -16.91 -6.24
C LEU A 10 10.94 -16.93 -7.24
N LYS A 11 11.63 -18.07 -7.37
CA LYS A 11 12.74 -18.27 -8.34
C LYS A 11 12.38 -18.00 -9.80
N TYR A 12 11.10 -18.07 -10.17
CA TYR A 12 10.61 -17.80 -11.53
C TYR A 12 10.33 -16.31 -11.78
N TYR A 13 10.36 -15.48 -10.74
CA TYR A 13 10.17 -14.04 -10.82
C TYR A 13 11.53 -13.38 -10.65
N GLN A 14 12.13 -12.93 -11.76
CA GLN A 14 13.39 -12.21 -11.76
C GLN A 14 13.19 -10.88 -12.46
N PHE A 15 13.43 -9.79 -11.74
CA PHE A 15 13.40 -8.44 -12.27
C PHE A 15 14.84 -7.91 -12.24
N PRO A 16 15.55 -7.86 -13.38
CA PRO A 16 16.94 -7.43 -13.41
C PRO A 16 17.13 -6.05 -12.77
N GLY A 17 18.10 -5.93 -11.86
CA GLY A 17 18.36 -4.69 -11.13
C GLY A 17 17.45 -4.45 -9.92
N TYR A 18 16.72 -5.48 -9.45
CA TYR A 18 15.86 -5.40 -8.27
C TYR A 18 16.08 -6.59 -7.31
N THR A 19 16.19 -6.27 -6.03
CA THR A 19 16.07 -7.24 -4.93
C THR A 19 14.59 -7.45 -4.61
N LEU A 20 14.15 -8.71 -4.57
CA LEU A 20 12.76 -9.05 -4.27
C LEU A 20 12.60 -9.58 -2.85
N TYR A 21 11.57 -9.09 -2.16
CA TYR A 21 11.09 -9.57 -0.88
C TYR A 21 9.67 -10.11 -1.04
N ASN A 22 9.41 -11.29 -0.52
CA ASN A 22 8.12 -11.97 -0.64
C ASN A 22 7.50 -12.18 0.73
N LEU A 23 6.29 -11.66 0.93
CA LEU A 23 5.33 -12.23 1.87
C LEU A 23 4.51 -13.26 1.07
N PRO A 24 4.74 -14.57 1.24
CA PRO A 24 4.05 -15.58 0.45
C PRO A 24 2.56 -15.61 0.75
N LYS A 25 1.80 -16.12 -0.21
CA LYS A 25 0.35 -16.31 -0.04
C LYS A 25 0.02 -17.22 1.16
N TYR A 26 -1.09 -16.92 1.81
CA TYR A 26 -1.69 -17.73 2.84
C TYR A 26 -2.73 -18.71 2.25
N ARG A 27 -2.38 -20.00 2.23
CA ARG A 27 -3.28 -21.12 1.86
C ARG A 27 -4.03 -20.88 0.53
N GLN A 28 -5.34 -21.14 0.52
CA GLN A 28 -6.25 -21.04 -0.64
C GLN A 28 -6.91 -19.65 -0.76
N VAL A 29 -6.42 -18.66 -0.01
CA VAL A 29 -6.95 -17.29 -0.05
C VAL A 29 -6.01 -16.43 -0.88
N ALA A 30 -6.59 -15.56 -1.71
CA ALA A 30 -5.82 -14.61 -2.49
C ALA A 30 -5.11 -13.64 -1.53
N SER A 31 -3.76 -13.60 -1.58
CA SER A 31 -2.92 -12.96 -0.55
C SER A 31 -1.45 -12.91 -0.95
N GLY A 32 -0.64 -12.29 -0.09
CA GLY A 32 0.80 -12.16 -0.26
C GLY A 32 1.20 -10.83 -0.89
N ILE A 33 2.39 -10.36 -0.56
CA ILE A 33 2.93 -9.08 -1.03
C ILE A 33 4.33 -9.34 -1.58
N LEU A 34 4.49 -9.12 -2.89
CA LEU A 34 5.80 -9.11 -3.54
C LEU A 34 6.29 -7.67 -3.62
N THR A 35 7.49 -7.43 -3.12
CA THR A 35 8.10 -6.10 -3.05
C THR A 35 9.45 -6.11 -3.74
N GLY A 36 9.62 -5.27 -4.75
CA GLY A 36 10.90 -5.08 -5.44
C GLY A 36 11.59 -3.78 -5.03
N VAL A 37 12.85 -3.85 -4.63
CA VAL A 37 13.69 -2.68 -4.35
C VAL A 37 14.82 -2.62 -5.38
N LYS A 38 14.97 -1.47 -6.04
CA LYS A 38 16.03 -1.27 -7.03
C LYS A 38 17.41 -1.42 -6.37
N GLU A 39 18.28 -2.18 -7.01
CA GLU A 39 19.65 -2.39 -6.56
C GLU A 39 20.41 -1.06 -6.42
N GLY A 40 21.29 -0.98 -5.41
CA GLY A 40 22.01 0.24 -5.05
C GLY A 40 21.30 1.13 -4.05
N LEU A 41 20.03 0.87 -3.72
CA LEU A 41 19.35 1.51 -2.59
C LEU A 41 19.61 0.74 -1.30
N THR A 42 20.05 1.45 -0.26
CA THR A 42 20.14 0.89 1.09
C THR A 42 18.74 0.72 1.66
N SER A 43 18.30 -0.52 1.86
CA SER A 43 16.97 -0.84 2.37
C SER A 43 16.96 -1.99 3.38
N HIS A 44 15.97 -1.99 4.27
CA HIS A 44 15.66 -3.06 5.21
C HIS A 44 14.18 -3.42 5.13
N TYR A 45 13.89 -4.71 4.94
CA TYR A 45 12.53 -5.25 4.89
C TYR A 45 12.12 -5.82 6.26
N ASP A 46 10.94 -5.44 6.73
CA ASP A 46 10.30 -5.98 7.93
C ASP A 46 8.94 -6.57 7.58
N LEU A 47 8.69 -7.81 8.00
CA LEU A 47 7.34 -8.35 8.08
C LEU A 47 6.68 -7.84 9.36
N ILE A 48 5.63 -7.02 9.23
CA ILE A 48 4.91 -6.45 10.37
C ILE A 48 3.73 -7.35 10.76
N LYS A 49 2.95 -7.79 9.77
CA LYS A 49 1.76 -8.60 9.97
C LYS A 49 1.50 -9.50 8.76
N SER A 50 1.13 -10.74 9.02
CA SER A 50 0.77 -11.74 8.00
C SER A 50 -0.57 -12.38 8.36
N MET A 51 -1.27 -12.95 7.37
CA MET A 51 -2.50 -13.68 7.64
C MET A 51 -2.29 -14.85 8.61
N GLY A 52 -3.25 -15.02 9.53
CA GLY A 52 -3.24 -16.10 10.51
C GLY A 52 -2.43 -15.81 11.78
N SER A 53 -1.77 -14.66 11.90
CA SER A 53 -1.17 -14.22 13.16
C SER A 53 -2.21 -13.70 14.17
N THR A 54 -3.32 -13.15 13.67
CA THR A 54 -4.43 -12.58 14.43
C THR A 54 -5.77 -12.87 13.78
N GLN A 55 -6.89 -12.53 14.44
CA GLN A 55 -8.23 -12.58 13.83
C GLN A 55 -8.37 -11.62 12.65
N ASP A 56 -7.74 -10.45 12.74
CA ASP A 56 -7.56 -9.53 11.62
C ASP A 56 -6.58 -10.16 10.62
N ILE A 57 -7.02 -10.35 9.38
CA ILE A 57 -6.25 -10.98 8.30
C ILE A 57 -5.59 -9.98 7.34
N CYS A 58 -5.48 -8.71 7.72
CA CYS A 58 -4.69 -7.72 6.99
C CYS A 58 -3.19 -8.09 7.01
N GLU A 59 -2.52 -7.89 5.88
CA GLU A 59 -1.09 -8.10 5.69
C GLU A 59 -0.37 -6.77 5.58
N ILE A 60 0.76 -6.65 6.31
CA ILE A 60 1.54 -5.42 6.38
C ILE A 60 3.01 -5.77 6.33
N ILE A 61 3.71 -5.19 5.36
CA ILE A 61 5.17 -5.20 5.31
C ILE A 61 5.67 -3.76 5.38
N ARG A 62 6.89 -3.59 5.89
CA ARG A 62 7.56 -2.29 5.93
C ARG A 62 8.90 -2.38 5.22
N LEU A 63 9.13 -1.46 4.30
CA LEU A 63 10.45 -1.15 3.81
C LEU A 63 10.96 0.10 4.52
N ASN A 64 12.13 0.01 5.11
CA ASN A 64 12.91 1.18 5.50
C ASN A 64 13.97 1.39 4.43
N PHE A 65 14.17 2.63 3.99
CA PHE A 65 15.29 2.96 3.11
C PHE A 65 15.92 4.26 3.54
N TRP A 66 17.19 4.44 3.17
CA TRP A 66 17.98 5.60 3.55
C TRP A 66 18.42 6.37 2.31
N LYS A 67 18.15 7.67 2.30
CA LYS A 67 18.54 8.58 1.23
C LYS A 67 18.87 9.95 1.82
N CYS A 68 19.99 10.54 1.42
CA CYS A 68 20.43 11.87 1.88
C CYS A 68 20.42 12.03 3.42
N GLN A 69 20.91 11.03 4.17
CA GLN A 69 20.92 10.97 5.64
C GLN A 69 19.55 10.85 6.32
N ASN A 70 18.45 10.84 5.56
CA ASN A 70 17.11 10.62 6.07
C ASN A 70 16.69 9.15 5.94
N GLN A 71 15.94 8.67 6.93
CA GLN A 71 15.26 7.39 6.87
C GLN A 71 13.81 7.59 6.43
N PHE A 72 13.38 6.82 5.45
CA PHE A 72 12.01 6.77 4.96
C PHE A 72 11.40 5.40 5.24
N LYS A 73 10.10 5.37 5.51
CA LYS A 73 9.36 4.14 5.76
C LYS A 73 8.19 4.02 4.79
N ILE A 74 8.19 2.98 3.98
CA ILE A 74 7.06 2.60 3.15
C ILE A 74 6.39 1.38 3.79
N TYR A 75 5.11 1.52 4.10
CA TYR A 75 4.26 0.41 4.49
C TYR A 75 3.46 -0.02 3.27
N ALA A 76 3.60 -1.29 2.88
CA ALA A 76 2.70 -1.89 1.90
C ALA A 76 1.65 -2.72 2.63
N VAL A 77 0.39 -2.42 2.35
CA VAL A 77 -0.78 -3.00 3.02
C VAL A 77 -1.59 -3.80 2.02
N TYR A 78 -2.06 -4.96 2.44
CA TYR A 78 -3.12 -5.69 1.76
C TYR A 78 -4.18 -6.09 2.77
N ASN A 79 -5.38 -5.52 2.64
CA ASN A 79 -6.53 -5.86 3.46
C ASN A 79 -7.55 -6.62 2.60
N PRO A 80 -7.82 -7.91 2.90
CA PRO A 80 -8.84 -8.65 2.18
C PRO A 80 -10.22 -8.01 2.27
N PRO A 81 -11.09 -8.19 1.26
CA PRO A 81 -12.46 -7.72 1.32
C PRO A 81 -13.19 -8.21 2.59
N GLN A 82 -14.02 -7.36 3.18
CA GLN A 82 -14.82 -7.63 4.38
C GLN A 82 -14.00 -7.80 5.68
N ASN A 83 -12.67 -7.67 5.65
CA ASN A 83 -11.87 -7.62 6.87
C ASN A 83 -11.90 -6.23 7.51
N CYS A 84 -11.86 -6.20 8.84
CA CYS A 84 -11.66 -4.97 9.62
C CYS A 84 -10.17 -4.89 10.00
N PRO A 85 -9.36 -4.05 9.34
CA PRO A 85 -7.93 -3.99 9.60
C PRO A 85 -7.66 -3.30 10.93
N ASN A 86 -6.83 -3.92 11.78
CA ASN A 86 -6.21 -3.24 12.91
C ASN A 86 -4.98 -2.50 12.39
N LEU A 87 -5.04 -1.17 12.44
CA LEU A 87 -4.00 -0.29 11.90
C LEU A 87 -3.01 0.20 12.95
N ASP A 88 -3.15 -0.20 14.23
CA ASP A 88 -2.22 0.16 15.32
C ASP A 88 -0.80 -0.37 15.07
N PHE A 89 -0.65 -1.39 14.21
CA PHE A 89 0.64 -1.91 13.75
C PHE A 89 1.43 -0.92 12.89
N LEU A 90 0.76 0.06 12.31
CA LEU A 90 1.40 1.18 11.64
C LEU A 90 1.89 2.14 12.73
N ASN A 91 3.17 2.08 13.08
CA ASN A 91 3.77 3.08 13.98
C ASN A 91 3.84 4.45 13.27
N ILE A 92 2.74 5.22 13.34
CA ILE A 92 2.52 6.44 12.55
C ILE A 92 3.09 7.71 13.22
N SER A 93 3.57 7.63 14.46
CA SER A 93 4.08 8.80 15.22
C SER A 93 5.21 9.62 14.56
N HIS A 94 6.13 8.97 13.83
CA HIS A 94 7.22 9.64 13.09
C HIS A 94 6.86 10.25 11.71
N ILE A 95 7.70 11.17 11.23
CA ILE A 95 7.71 11.77 9.89
C ILE A 95 8.31 10.84 8.80
N ASN A 96 8.32 11.25 7.53
CA ASN A 96 8.89 10.54 6.37
C ASN A 96 8.26 9.16 6.07
N LYS A 97 6.93 9.09 5.99
CA LYS A 97 6.19 7.84 5.77
C LYS A 97 5.26 7.87 4.57
N ILE A 98 5.22 6.73 3.90
CA ILE A 98 4.22 6.42 2.89
C ILE A 98 3.52 5.13 3.30
N VAL A 99 2.20 5.10 3.22
CA VAL A 99 1.41 3.88 3.38
C VAL A 99 0.63 3.69 2.08
N LEU A 100 0.79 2.54 1.44
CA LEU A 100 0.15 2.27 0.16
C LEU A 100 -0.30 0.83 0.04
N GLY A 101 -1.29 0.58 -0.81
CA GLY A 101 -1.72 -0.76 -1.15
C GLY A 101 -3.22 -0.84 -1.32
N ASP A 102 -3.72 -2.08 -1.35
CA ASP A 102 -5.14 -2.37 -1.50
C ASP A 102 -5.77 -2.53 -0.11
N PHE A 103 -6.61 -1.58 0.26
CA PHE A 103 -7.26 -1.54 1.57
C PHE A 103 -8.65 -2.17 1.57
N ASN A 104 -9.27 -2.41 0.40
CA ASN A 104 -10.68 -2.79 0.29
C ASN A 104 -11.61 -1.99 1.25
N ALA A 105 -11.26 -0.73 1.49
CA ALA A 105 -11.88 0.15 2.46
C ALA A 105 -12.75 1.17 1.71
N TYR A 106 -14.04 1.20 2.00
CA TYR A 106 -14.99 2.04 1.29
C TYR A 106 -15.22 3.30 2.11
N SER A 107 -15.03 4.46 1.49
CA SER A 107 -15.40 5.74 2.08
C SER A 107 -15.84 6.73 1.02
N THR A 108 -16.81 7.55 1.40
CA THR A 108 -17.22 8.72 0.62
C THR A 108 -16.08 9.71 0.39
N ARG A 109 -15.05 9.74 1.25
CA ARG A 109 -13.86 10.61 1.12
C ARG A 109 -12.99 10.29 -0.09
N TRP A 110 -13.05 9.06 -0.60
CA TRP A 110 -12.29 8.62 -1.79
C TRP A 110 -13.18 7.95 -2.83
N GLY A 111 -14.43 8.43 -2.94
CA GLY A 111 -15.27 8.18 -4.12
C GLY A 111 -16.27 7.04 -4.00
N TYR A 112 -16.46 6.42 -2.83
CA TYR A 112 -17.55 5.46 -2.62
C TYR A 112 -18.87 6.16 -2.29
N LYS A 113 -20.00 5.44 -2.44
CA LYS A 113 -21.33 5.95 -2.09
C LYS A 113 -21.60 5.92 -0.59
N ASP A 114 -20.94 5.01 0.10
CA ASP A 114 -21.08 4.71 1.51
C ASP A 114 -19.72 4.40 2.13
N THR A 115 -19.66 4.47 3.47
CA THR A 115 -18.46 4.15 4.24
C THR A 115 -18.68 2.80 4.94
N ASN A 116 -17.81 1.82 4.69
CA ASN A 116 -17.84 0.53 5.37
C ASN A 116 -16.97 0.56 6.64
N ILE A 117 -16.95 -0.54 7.42
CA ILE A 117 -16.18 -0.61 8.67
C ILE A 117 -14.69 -0.33 8.43
N ALA A 118 -14.09 -0.98 7.42
CA ALA A 118 -12.68 -0.75 7.08
C ALA A 118 -12.40 0.70 6.67
N GLY A 119 -13.31 1.34 5.92
CA GLY A 119 -13.22 2.75 5.58
C GLY A 119 -13.25 3.64 6.80
N LYS A 120 -14.10 3.32 7.79
CA LYS A 120 -14.15 4.05 9.05
C LYS A 120 -12.84 3.94 9.83
N GLU A 121 -12.23 2.76 9.90
CA GLU A 121 -10.90 2.60 10.54
C GLU A 121 -9.83 3.46 9.86
N ILE A 122 -9.83 3.55 8.52
CA ILE A 122 -8.90 4.42 7.79
C ILE A 122 -9.22 5.90 8.03
N GLU A 123 -10.50 6.28 8.07
CA GLU A 123 -10.91 7.65 8.40
C GLU A 123 -10.46 8.07 9.79
N ASP A 124 -10.67 7.20 10.79
CA ASP A 124 -10.28 7.45 12.18
C ASP A 124 -8.76 7.51 12.32
N MET A 125 -8.02 6.66 11.61
CA MET A 125 -6.55 6.73 11.52
C MET A 125 -6.08 8.06 10.92
N LEU A 126 -6.67 8.53 9.81
CA LEU A 126 -6.34 9.82 9.20
C LEU A 126 -6.66 11.00 10.14
N ASN A 127 -7.77 10.92 10.87
CA ASN A 127 -8.19 12.00 11.76
C ASN A 127 -7.37 12.06 13.07
N SER A 128 -6.74 10.95 13.46
CA SER A 128 -6.02 10.82 14.74
C SER A 128 -4.49 10.92 14.61
N ASN A 129 -3.97 10.99 13.39
CA ASN A 129 -2.53 10.95 13.12
C ASN A 129 -2.09 12.01 12.10
N PRO A 130 -0.80 12.39 12.06
CA PRO A 130 -0.25 13.32 11.06
C PRO A 130 -0.06 12.63 9.69
N LEU A 131 -1.14 12.06 9.15
CA LEU A 131 -1.21 11.42 7.84
C LEU A 131 -2.27 12.11 6.99
N GLU A 132 -1.97 12.22 5.70
CA GLU A 132 -2.90 12.72 4.70
C GLU A 132 -3.13 11.67 3.62
N LEU A 133 -4.37 11.63 3.13
CA LEU A 133 -4.73 10.85 1.96
C LEU A 133 -4.32 11.62 0.70
N ILE A 134 -3.50 11.00 -0.15
CA ILE A 134 -3.14 11.53 -1.47
C ILE A 134 -4.16 11.01 -2.49
N TYR A 135 -5.15 11.85 -2.76
CA TYR A 135 -6.30 11.54 -3.62
C TYR A 135 -6.80 12.79 -4.34
N SER A 136 -7.18 12.63 -5.61
CA SER A 136 -7.96 13.61 -6.35
C SER A 136 -9.26 12.97 -6.86
N ASN A 137 -10.35 13.74 -6.87
CA ASN A 137 -11.60 13.32 -7.52
C ASN A 137 -11.49 13.25 -9.05
N GLU A 138 -10.41 13.79 -9.62
CA GLU A 138 -10.06 13.67 -11.03
C GLU A 138 -9.29 12.38 -11.34
N ASP A 139 -8.79 11.67 -10.31
CA ASP A 139 -8.11 10.40 -10.50
C ASP A 139 -9.08 9.34 -11.05
N PRO A 140 -8.68 8.56 -12.06
CA PRO A 140 -9.49 7.43 -12.47
C PRO A 140 -9.48 6.37 -11.36
N ALA A 141 -10.60 5.67 -11.21
CA ALA A 141 -10.73 4.55 -10.28
C ALA A 141 -9.61 3.51 -10.47
N THR A 142 -9.12 2.97 -9.35
CA THR A 142 -8.00 2.01 -9.36
C THR A 142 -8.43 0.57 -9.59
N HIS A 143 -9.71 0.26 -9.57
CA HIS A 143 -10.20 -1.09 -9.83
C HIS A 143 -11.41 -1.06 -10.77
N LEU A 144 -11.36 -1.90 -11.81
CA LEU A 144 -12.45 -2.17 -12.73
C LEU A 144 -12.99 -3.57 -12.49
N HIS A 145 -14.20 -3.64 -11.94
CA HIS A 145 -14.91 -4.90 -11.73
C HIS A 145 -15.42 -5.47 -13.06
N TYR A 146 -15.56 -6.80 -13.13
CA TYR A 146 -16.11 -7.48 -14.31
C TYR A 146 -17.52 -7.00 -14.71
N ASN A 147 -18.30 -6.52 -13.75
CA ASN A 147 -19.63 -5.95 -13.99
C ASN A 147 -19.58 -4.50 -14.53
N GLY A 148 -18.40 -3.95 -14.81
CA GLY A 148 -18.18 -2.59 -15.30
C GLY A 148 -18.12 -1.51 -14.21
N THR A 149 -18.36 -1.87 -12.94
CA THR A 149 -18.25 -0.93 -11.82
C THR A 149 -16.80 -0.53 -11.60
N ARG A 150 -16.59 0.72 -11.19
CA ARG A 150 -15.28 1.32 -10.95
C ARG A 150 -15.17 1.74 -9.50
N THR A 151 -14.10 1.33 -8.81
CA THR A 151 -13.88 1.61 -7.38
C THR A 151 -12.42 1.98 -7.11
N THR A 152 -12.15 2.58 -5.95
CA THR A 152 -10.80 3.01 -5.54
C THR A 152 -10.39 2.32 -4.23
N PRO A 153 -10.14 1.00 -4.24
CA PRO A 153 -9.71 0.27 -3.05
C PRO A 153 -8.22 0.50 -2.75
N ASP A 154 -7.43 0.90 -3.75
CA ASP A 154 -6.01 1.21 -3.61
C ASP A 154 -5.83 2.63 -3.10
N LEU A 155 -5.22 2.79 -1.92
CA LEU A 155 -4.99 4.09 -1.28
C LEU A 155 -3.49 4.40 -1.21
N LEU A 156 -3.20 5.69 -1.19
CA LEU A 156 -1.87 6.25 -0.95
C LEU A 156 -1.99 7.29 0.15
N LEU A 157 -1.33 7.04 1.27
CA LEU A 157 -1.26 7.95 2.41
C LEU A 157 0.19 8.40 2.59
N ALA A 158 0.38 9.65 2.99
CA ALA A 158 1.70 10.20 3.27
C ALA A 158 1.68 10.95 4.60
N SER A 159 2.81 10.96 5.31
CA SER A 159 2.96 11.83 6.47
C SER A 159 2.97 13.30 6.07
N ILE A 160 2.44 14.15 6.93
CA ILE A 160 2.16 15.56 6.62
C ILE A 160 3.40 16.36 6.18
N ASP A 161 4.58 15.96 6.61
CA ASP A 161 5.86 16.58 6.24
C ASP A 161 6.22 16.38 4.76
N ILE A 162 5.69 15.34 4.11
CA ILE A 162 5.96 15.04 2.69
C ILE A 162 4.68 15.00 1.84
N SER A 163 3.49 15.15 2.43
CA SER A 163 2.20 14.99 1.73
C SER A 163 2.02 16.04 0.63
N GLU A 164 2.32 17.32 0.92
CA GLU A 164 2.25 18.43 -0.05
C GLU A 164 3.17 18.23 -1.25
N HIS A 165 4.23 17.43 -1.10
CA HIS A 165 5.21 17.10 -2.13
C HIS A 165 5.04 15.68 -2.67
N THR A 166 4.01 14.97 -2.24
CA THR A 166 3.66 13.65 -2.75
C THR A 166 2.64 13.79 -3.87
N ARG A 167 2.88 13.10 -4.98
CA ARG A 167 1.99 13.03 -6.13
C ARG A 167 1.63 11.60 -6.41
N ARG A 168 0.38 11.40 -6.81
CA ARG A 168 -0.18 10.13 -7.23
C ARG A 168 -0.46 10.18 -8.72
N LYS A 169 -0.23 9.06 -9.41
CA LYS A 169 -0.66 8.86 -10.79
C LYS A 169 -1.20 7.44 -10.94
N ILE A 170 -2.39 7.32 -11.51
CA ILE A 170 -2.96 6.03 -11.90
C ILE A 170 -2.58 5.76 -13.35
N ILE A 171 -2.05 4.57 -13.61
CA ILE A 171 -1.75 4.11 -14.98
C ILE A 171 -2.65 2.94 -15.34
N ASP A 172 -2.92 2.76 -16.63
CA ASP A 172 -3.81 1.68 -17.07
C ASP A 172 -3.21 0.30 -16.78
N ASP A 173 -4.12 -0.62 -16.43
CA ASP A 173 -3.82 -1.99 -16.03
C ASP A 173 -3.55 -2.88 -17.25
N PRO A 174 -2.51 -3.74 -17.21
CA PRO A 174 -2.25 -4.73 -18.25
C PRO A 174 -3.18 -5.96 -18.22
N GLY A 175 -4.08 -6.13 -17.23
CA GLY A 175 -5.13 -7.16 -17.28
C GLY A 175 -5.58 -7.81 -15.96
N SER A 176 -5.28 -7.22 -14.79
CA SER A 176 -5.65 -7.73 -13.46
C SER A 176 -6.97 -7.19 -12.90
N GLY A 177 -7.57 -6.19 -13.54
CA GLY A 177 -8.67 -5.38 -12.98
C GLY A 177 -8.16 -4.22 -12.13
N HIS A 178 -7.05 -4.37 -11.41
CA HIS A 178 -6.42 -3.30 -10.63
C HIS A 178 -5.43 -2.50 -11.47
N LYS A 179 -5.57 -1.17 -11.43
CA LYS A 179 -4.69 -0.20 -12.07
C LYS A 179 -3.53 0.16 -11.13
N PRO A 180 -2.28 0.09 -11.61
CA PRO A 180 -1.14 0.47 -10.78
C PRO A 180 -1.21 1.94 -10.33
N VAL A 181 -0.90 2.16 -9.06
CA VAL A 181 -0.73 3.47 -8.44
C VAL A 181 0.75 3.80 -8.38
N ILE A 182 1.18 4.87 -9.05
CA ILE A 182 2.53 5.42 -8.94
C ILE A 182 2.51 6.55 -7.92
N ALA A 183 3.34 6.42 -6.88
CA ALA A 183 3.62 7.49 -5.94
C ALA A 183 4.98 8.12 -6.26
N ARG A 184 5.06 9.45 -6.22
CA ARG A 184 6.31 10.21 -6.25
C ARG A 184 6.30 11.16 -5.08
N ALA A 185 7.24 11.02 -4.16
CA ALA A 185 7.41 11.93 -3.03
C ALA A 185 8.72 12.70 -3.19
N LEU A 186 8.78 13.92 -2.66
CA LEU A 186 10.03 14.67 -2.50
C LEU A 186 10.29 14.85 -1.02
N ALA A 187 11.55 14.70 -0.62
CA ALA A 187 12.01 15.10 0.70
C ALA A 187 13.22 16.00 0.52
N ASP A 188 13.23 17.14 1.20
CA ASP A 188 14.31 18.14 1.16
C ASP A 188 14.74 18.55 -0.27
N ASN A 189 13.77 18.78 -1.16
CA ASN A 189 13.99 19.11 -2.59
C ASN A 189 14.67 18.01 -3.43
N HIS A 190 14.77 16.78 -2.93
CA HIS A 190 15.25 15.62 -3.68
C HIS A 190 14.10 14.66 -4.01
N GLU A 191 14.02 14.20 -5.27
CA GLU A 191 13.10 13.13 -5.68
C GLU A 191 13.39 11.85 -4.91
N LEU A 192 12.37 11.22 -4.32
CA LEU A 192 12.46 9.91 -3.66
C LEU A 192 12.35 8.77 -4.67
#